data_AF-A0A8T7BNB6-F1
#
_entry.id   AF-A0A8T7BNB6-F1
#
_cell.length_a   1.000
_cell.length_b   1.000
_cell.length_c   1.000
_cell.angle_alpha   90.00
_cell.angle_beta   90.00
_cell.angle_gamma   90.00
#
_symmetry.space_group_name_H-M   'P 1'
#
loop_
_entity.id
_entity.type
_entity.pdbx_description
1 polymer ?
#
loop_
_entity_poly.entity_id
_entity_poly.type
_entity_poly.pdbx_seq_one_letter_code
_entity_poly.pdbx_strand_id
1 'polypeptide(L)'
;MSFAKRGGLSLKPGKIGRWNCLRQQLLMPGEKMNVNISGSVRLETLRERDVMRINAELVCFGTPLRWLEADYTDYIKEGPDTVKTIGLTANHAAYDALGLGANEINTASIPTFWIDNCLSVHNNWFKWPEDADITTWPENGSVAVPLSAFWNRARTTATPDDTDDYQVDVSGATMDVRTLAEKQARFRSGMKRDIFAMDDRWLEIMQETYKVDASREVDQVPFMIDKVGIGVNPREMPATDGASLGQWQSMFDFGVNHRLSLPRASEHMVISYFLCIRFAPVIEMRHPLATEYLDWHTFTADPEFLSVAQPKEVNLGDFTIGPAGASIGYLPYGWEWRCGHDVIGKAVDARESFPYMKVPQTAAECKDATNVKDAFRSQALDDYLCDIYFNEDSQQPIGDAMDSYLSGMKEHTRPGVGGSNQEFPKGGKML
;
A
#
# COMPACT_ATOMS: atom_id res chain seq x y z
N MET A 1 -14.09 13.91 30.47
CA MET A 1 -13.75 13.60 29.08
C MET A 1 -14.41 14.65 28.22
N SER A 2 -13.60 15.42 27.50
CA SER A 2 -14.06 16.41 26.53
C SER A 2 -14.33 15.74 25.18
N PHE A 3 -15.16 16.38 24.37
CA PHE A 3 -15.35 16.01 22.97
C PHE A 3 -14.62 17.04 22.11
N ALA A 4 -13.88 16.58 21.11
CA ALA A 4 -13.15 17.42 20.19
C ALA A 4 -13.31 16.92 18.76
N LYS A 5 -13.65 17.83 17.85
CA LYS A 5 -13.65 17.61 16.40
C LYS A 5 -12.28 17.92 15.86
N ARG A 6 -11.58 16.87 15.43
CA ARG A 6 -10.23 16.95 14.85
C ARG A 6 -10.24 16.81 13.34
N GLY A 7 -11.44 16.74 12.76
CA GLY A 7 -11.66 16.58 11.33
C GLY A 7 -11.12 17.73 10.48
N GLY A 8 -11.19 17.55 9.16
CA GLY A 8 -10.84 18.60 8.21
C GLY A 8 -10.85 18.12 6.76
N LEU A 9 -10.72 19.08 5.86
CA LEU A 9 -10.64 18.83 4.43
C LEU A 9 -9.23 18.42 4.02
N SER A 10 -9.13 17.35 3.24
CA SER A 10 -7.91 16.96 2.53
C SER A 10 -8.15 17.16 1.04
N LEU A 11 -7.57 18.22 0.50
CA LEU A 11 -7.52 18.49 -0.94
C LEU A 11 -6.10 18.22 -1.44
N LYS A 12 -5.88 17.07 -2.08
CA LYS A 12 -4.53 16.62 -2.47
C LYS A 12 -4.51 15.96 -3.85
N PRO A 13 -3.54 16.26 -4.72
CA PRO A 13 -3.32 15.50 -5.93
C PRO A 13 -2.68 14.13 -5.63
N GLY A 14 -2.65 13.26 -6.64
CA GLY A 14 -1.91 12.01 -6.56
C GLY A 14 -1.66 11.38 -7.91
N LYS A 15 -0.73 10.42 -7.89
CA LYS A 15 -0.33 9.62 -9.05
C LYS A 15 -0.91 8.22 -8.98
N ILE A 16 -1.29 7.68 -10.13
CA ILE A 16 -1.79 6.31 -10.22
C ILE A 16 -0.66 5.33 -9.93
N GLY A 17 -1.00 4.20 -9.30
CA GLY A 17 -0.03 3.17 -8.95
C GLY A 17 0.86 3.56 -7.77
N ARG A 18 0.50 4.58 -6.98
CA ARG A 18 1.22 4.97 -5.77
C ARG A 18 0.32 4.96 -4.54
N TRP A 19 0.92 4.69 -3.37
CA TRP A 19 0.27 4.78 -2.07
C TRP A 19 0.35 6.19 -1.53
N ASN A 20 -0.71 6.96 -1.74
CA ASN A 20 -0.79 8.34 -1.30
C ASN A 20 -1.26 8.40 0.16
N CYS A 21 -0.45 8.99 1.04
CA CYS A 21 -0.88 9.29 2.41
C CYS A 21 -1.82 10.50 2.37
N LEU A 22 -3.10 10.27 2.70
CA LEU A 22 -4.11 11.34 2.70
C LEU A 22 -4.03 12.17 3.97
N ARG A 23 -3.94 11.49 5.11
CA ARG A 23 -3.90 12.15 6.41
C ARG A 23 -3.24 11.26 7.46
N GLN A 24 -2.54 11.88 8.40
CA GLN A 24 -2.14 11.23 9.65
C GLN A 24 -2.64 12.00 10.88
N GLN A 25 -2.94 11.26 11.96
CA GLN A 25 -3.40 11.80 13.23
C GLN A 25 -2.74 11.11 14.41
N LEU A 26 -2.31 11.89 15.40
CA LEU A 26 -1.81 11.34 16.65
C LEU A 26 -2.93 11.22 17.68
N LEU A 27 -3.16 10.03 18.22
CA LEU A 27 -4.06 9.77 19.33
C LEU A 27 -3.33 9.69 20.66
N MET A 28 -4.03 10.10 21.71
CA MET A 28 -3.58 10.00 23.09
C MET A 28 -4.06 8.69 23.73
N PRO A 29 -3.39 8.20 24.79
CA PRO A 29 -3.84 7.03 25.53
C PRO A 29 -5.23 7.28 26.11
N GLY A 30 -6.11 6.31 25.91
CA GLY A 30 -7.50 6.40 26.33
C GLY A 30 -8.38 7.27 25.42
N GLU A 31 -7.86 7.88 24.37
CA GLU A 31 -8.67 8.60 23.38
C GLU A 31 -9.51 7.60 22.56
N LYS A 32 -10.77 7.94 22.30
CA LYS A 32 -11.62 7.19 21.36
C LYS A 32 -12.01 8.10 20.22
N MET A 33 -11.67 7.72 18.99
CA MET A 33 -11.99 8.50 17.80
C MET A 33 -12.95 7.73 16.90
N ASN A 34 -14.08 8.36 16.54
CA ASN A 34 -14.97 7.85 15.50
C ASN A 34 -14.69 8.64 14.23
N VAL A 35 -14.37 7.94 13.15
CA VAL A 35 -13.95 8.55 11.89
C VAL A 35 -15.02 8.27 10.85
N ASN A 36 -15.45 9.32 10.15
CA ASN A 36 -16.25 9.18 8.95
C ASN A 36 -15.57 9.95 7.82
N ILE A 37 -15.08 9.22 6.83
CA ILE A 37 -14.39 9.75 5.67
C ILE A 37 -15.42 9.86 4.55
N SER A 38 -15.69 11.07 4.08
CA SER A 38 -16.65 11.32 3.02
C SER A 38 -16.11 12.33 2.02
N GLY A 39 -16.23 12.04 0.73
CA GLY A 39 -15.79 12.97 -0.31
C GLY A 39 -15.89 12.39 -1.71
N SER A 40 -15.22 13.03 -2.66
CA SER A 40 -15.11 12.56 -4.03
C SER A 40 -13.65 12.53 -4.48
N VAL A 41 -13.31 11.54 -5.30
CA VAL A 41 -12.03 11.47 -5.98
C VAL A 41 -12.27 11.50 -7.47
N ARG A 42 -11.55 12.39 -8.16
CA ARG A 42 -11.70 12.64 -9.59
C ARG A 42 -10.39 12.40 -10.30
N LEU A 43 -10.41 11.59 -11.35
CA LEU A 43 -9.25 11.46 -12.22
C LEU A 43 -9.24 12.57 -13.26
N GLU A 44 -8.05 12.86 -13.76
CA GLU A 44 -7.90 13.68 -14.96
C GLU A 44 -8.59 13.04 -16.15
N THR A 45 -8.96 13.91 -17.09
CA THR A 45 -9.78 13.50 -18.24
C THR A 45 -8.97 12.60 -19.18
N LEU A 46 -9.55 11.47 -19.58
CA LEU A 46 -8.92 10.56 -20.52
C LEU A 46 -8.94 11.12 -21.95
N ARG A 47 -7.93 10.74 -22.74
CA ARG A 47 -7.83 11.08 -24.17
C ARG A 47 -8.86 10.34 -25.01
N GLU A 48 -9.11 9.08 -24.68
CA GLU A 48 -10.03 8.20 -25.40
C GLU A 48 -11.27 7.88 -24.55
N ARG A 49 -12.29 7.39 -25.25
CA ARG A 49 -13.43 6.74 -24.60
C ARG A 49 -12.96 5.43 -24.00
N ASP A 50 -13.24 5.21 -22.73
CA ASP A 50 -12.84 3.98 -22.05
C ASP A 50 -13.98 3.35 -21.26
N VAL A 51 -13.88 2.04 -21.07
CA VAL A 51 -14.81 1.18 -20.34
C VAL A 51 -14.08 0.41 -19.23
N MET A 52 -12.74 0.51 -19.13
CA MET A 52 -11.99 -0.23 -18.13
C MET A 52 -12.33 0.26 -16.72
N ARG A 53 -12.52 -0.70 -15.82
CA ARG A 53 -12.80 -0.43 -14.40
C ARG A 53 -11.49 -0.11 -13.69
N ILE A 54 -11.51 0.97 -12.92
CA ILE A 54 -10.38 1.37 -12.07
C ILE A 54 -10.60 0.83 -10.66
N ASN A 55 -9.54 0.40 -9.99
CA ASN A 55 -9.62 -0.10 -8.62
C ASN A 55 -8.98 0.91 -7.67
N ALA A 56 -9.79 1.48 -6.79
CA ALA A 56 -9.35 2.34 -5.71
C ALA A 56 -9.42 1.58 -4.38
N GLU A 57 -8.37 1.64 -3.57
CA GLU A 57 -8.32 1.06 -2.23
C GLU A 57 -7.96 2.13 -1.21
N LEU A 58 -8.78 2.26 -0.16
CA LEU A 58 -8.52 3.08 1.01
C LEU A 58 -8.23 2.16 2.19
N VAL A 59 -7.08 2.37 2.84
CA VAL A 59 -6.63 1.57 3.98
C VAL A 59 -6.29 2.46 5.15
N CYS A 60 -6.60 1.99 6.36
CA CYS A 60 -6.33 2.68 7.61
C CYS A 60 -5.42 1.82 8.48
N PHE A 61 -4.32 2.41 8.95
CA PHE A 61 -3.38 1.78 9.86
C PHE A 61 -3.29 2.55 11.15
N GLY A 62 -2.97 1.86 12.24
CA GLY A 62 -2.48 2.49 13.44
C GLY A 62 -1.14 1.90 13.88
N THR A 63 -0.31 2.76 14.45
CA THR A 63 1.04 2.40 14.89
C THR A 63 1.32 3.10 16.23
N PRO A 64 1.64 2.37 17.30
CA PRO A 64 2.07 2.96 18.54
C PRO A 64 3.36 3.77 18.39
N LEU A 65 3.43 4.92 19.08
CA LEU A 65 4.64 5.76 19.06
C LEU A 65 5.88 5.05 19.60
N ARG A 66 5.70 4.13 20.55
CA ARG A 66 6.79 3.32 21.10
C ARG A 66 7.51 2.45 20.06
N TRP A 67 6.81 2.03 19.01
CA TRP A 67 7.42 1.24 17.93
C TRP A 67 8.23 2.11 16.97
N LEU A 68 7.93 3.41 16.91
CA LEU A 68 8.58 4.35 16.01
C LEU A 68 9.78 5.04 16.69
N GLU A 69 9.65 5.33 17.98
CA GLU A 69 10.65 6.06 18.76
C GLU A 69 11.15 5.20 19.92
N ALA A 70 12.40 4.75 19.84
CA ALA A 70 12.98 3.79 20.80
C ALA A 70 12.99 4.31 22.25
N ASP A 71 13.29 5.59 22.45
CA ASP A 71 13.40 6.23 23.77
C ASP A 71 12.05 6.70 24.35
N TYR A 72 10.93 6.47 23.64
CA TYR A 72 9.63 7.01 24.00
C TYR A 72 9.11 6.53 25.37
N THR A 73 9.46 5.30 25.76
CA THR A 73 9.03 4.75 27.06
C THR A 73 9.67 5.48 28.23
N ASP A 74 10.94 5.83 28.13
CA ASP A 74 11.65 6.54 29.20
C ASP A 74 11.28 8.02 29.18
N TYR A 75 11.06 8.60 28.00
CA TYR A 75 10.51 9.95 27.84
C TYR A 75 9.19 10.14 28.61
N ILE A 76 8.26 9.16 28.53
CA ILE A 76 7.00 9.22 29.30
C ILE A 76 7.23 9.03 30.81
N LYS A 77 8.15 8.15 31.22
CA LYS A 77 8.41 7.86 32.65
C LYS A 77 9.07 9.04 33.37
N GLU A 78 10.05 9.66 32.72
CA GLU A 78 10.80 10.80 33.27
C GLU A 78 9.99 12.10 33.21
N GLY A 79 9.05 12.20 32.27
CA GLY A 79 8.13 13.33 32.17
C GLY A 79 8.85 14.65 31.84
N PRO A 80 8.46 15.79 32.44
CA PRO A 80 9.01 17.10 32.07
C PRO A 80 10.49 17.28 32.42
N ASP A 81 11.05 16.46 33.32
CA ASP A 81 12.45 16.52 33.74
C ASP A 81 13.37 15.65 32.85
N THR A 82 12.83 15.03 31.79
CA THR A 82 13.61 14.19 30.88
C THR A 82 14.64 14.98 30.09
N VAL A 83 15.82 14.39 29.92
CA VAL A 83 16.86 14.90 29.00
C VAL A 83 16.68 14.32 27.59
N LYS A 84 15.87 13.26 27.45
CA LYS A 84 15.58 12.63 26.16
C LYS A 84 14.71 13.55 25.32
N THR A 85 15.01 13.63 24.03
CA THR A 85 14.24 14.44 23.08
C THR A 85 13.74 13.55 21.96
N ILE A 86 12.54 13.83 21.47
CA ILE A 86 12.00 13.16 20.28
C ILE A 86 12.89 13.49 19.08
N GLY A 87 13.21 12.48 18.27
CA GLY A 87 13.94 12.65 17.02
C GLY A 87 13.29 13.68 16.10
N LEU A 88 14.11 14.55 15.49
CA LEU A 88 13.66 15.53 14.51
C LEU A 88 14.37 15.30 13.17
N THR A 89 13.60 15.15 12.11
CA THR A 89 14.11 15.18 10.74
C THR A 89 14.17 16.63 10.30
N ALA A 90 15.39 17.14 10.14
CA ALA A 90 15.62 18.48 9.65
C ALA A 90 15.32 18.60 8.15
N ASN A 91 15.01 19.81 7.73
CA ASN A 91 14.90 20.22 6.34
C ASN A 91 13.88 19.47 5.47
N HIS A 92 12.73 19.10 6.02
CA HIS A 92 11.66 18.46 5.23
C HIS A 92 10.81 19.53 4.52
N ALA A 93 10.69 19.44 3.19
CA ALA A 93 10.08 20.50 2.36
C ALA A 93 8.56 20.35 2.16
N ALA A 94 8.06 19.12 2.05
CA ALA A 94 6.68 18.85 1.62
C ALA A 94 5.93 18.01 2.67
N TYR A 95 5.12 18.63 3.53
CA TYR A 95 4.38 17.92 4.60
C TYR A 95 3.08 17.30 4.07
N ASP A 96 2.63 17.71 2.90
CA ASP A 96 1.51 17.12 2.19
C ASP A 96 1.80 15.65 1.81
N ALA A 97 3.03 15.31 1.40
CA ALA A 97 3.48 13.95 1.09
C ALA A 97 3.21 12.96 2.24
N LEU A 98 3.30 13.44 3.48
CA LEU A 98 3.06 12.69 4.72
C LEU A 98 1.62 12.81 5.24
N GLY A 99 0.72 13.52 4.57
CA GLY A 99 -0.65 13.73 5.03
C GLY A 99 -0.76 14.62 6.28
N LEU A 100 0.23 15.48 6.52
CA LEU A 100 0.22 16.45 7.64
C LEU A 100 -0.23 17.85 7.22
N GLY A 101 -0.07 18.17 5.94
CA GLY A 101 -0.57 19.41 5.35
C GLY A 101 0.30 20.62 5.67
N ALA A 102 1.22 20.92 4.75
CA ALA A 102 1.87 22.22 4.55
C ALA A 102 2.75 22.08 3.30
N ASN A 103 2.84 23.14 2.52
CA ASN A 103 3.79 23.22 1.41
C ASN A 103 4.49 24.57 1.54
N GLU A 104 5.76 24.55 1.93
CA GLU A 104 6.59 25.75 2.06
C GLU A 104 7.90 25.59 1.29
N ILE A 105 8.41 26.72 0.79
CA ILE A 105 9.75 26.80 0.19
C ILE A 105 10.83 26.73 1.28
N ASN A 106 10.51 27.15 2.51
CA ASN A 106 11.42 27.12 3.65
C ASN A 106 11.28 25.81 4.41
N THR A 107 12.39 25.14 4.65
CA THR A 107 12.36 23.82 5.25
C THR A 107 12.28 23.91 6.78
N ALA A 108 11.33 23.21 7.39
CA ALA A 108 11.19 23.13 8.84
C ALA A 108 11.41 21.68 9.32
N SER A 109 11.78 21.54 10.60
CA SER A 109 12.04 20.23 11.20
C SER A 109 10.73 19.58 11.64
N ILE A 110 10.56 18.30 11.34
CA ILE A 110 9.40 17.51 11.79
C ILE A 110 9.84 16.37 12.70
N PRO A 111 8.97 15.91 13.61
CA PRO A 111 9.23 14.67 14.34
C PRO A 111 9.42 13.49 13.38
N THR A 112 10.50 12.72 13.59
CA THR A 112 10.91 11.57 12.78
C THR A 112 9.80 10.53 12.64
N PHE A 113 9.07 10.29 13.73
CA PHE A 113 8.02 9.27 13.79
C PHE A 113 6.92 9.41 12.72
N TRP A 114 6.67 10.61 12.19
CA TRP A 114 5.69 10.79 11.11
C TRP A 114 6.13 10.18 9.79
N ILE A 115 7.45 10.25 9.51
CA ILE A 115 8.07 9.61 8.35
C ILE A 115 8.18 8.12 8.61
N ASP A 116 8.68 7.74 9.78
CA ASP A 116 8.91 6.34 10.13
C ASP A 116 7.60 5.54 10.14
N ASN A 117 6.47 6.16 10.48
CA ASN A 117 5.16 5.53 10.35
C ASN A 117 4.83 5.16 8.89
N CYS A 118 5.02 6.09 7.94
CA CYS A 118 4.81 5.82 6.52
C CYS A 118 5.75 4.71 6.00
N LEU A 119 7.02 4.78 6.39
CA LEU A 119 8.03 3.78 6.00
C LEU A 119 7.69 2.39 6.56
N SER A 120 7.33 2.32 7.83
CA SER A 120 6.95 1.06 8.49
C SER A 120 5.69 0.45 7.88
N VAL A 121 4.67 1.26 7.59
CA VAL A 121 3.47 0.76 6.89
C VAL A 121 3.83 0.22 5.52
N HIS A 122 4.67 0.93 4.76
CA HIS A 122 5.07 0.47 3.44
C HIS A 122 5.86 -0.83 3.46
N ASN A 123 6.93 -0.88 4.27
CA ASN A 123 7.83 -2.01 4.31
C ASN A 123 7.15 -3.28 4.86
N ASN A 124 6.13 -3.13 5.69
CA ASN A 124 5.38 -4.27 6.22
C ASN A 124 4.16 -4.66 5.38
N TRP A 125 3.48 -3.73 4.70
CA TRP A 125 2.19 -4.05 4.06
C TRP A 125 2.13 -3.82 2.55
N PHE A 126 2.94 -2.92 2.00
CA PHE A 126 2.78 -2.47 0.61
C PHE A 126 3.89 -2.94 -0.33
N LYS A 127 5.12 -3.09 0.18
CA LYS A 127 6.24 -3.56 -0.64
C LYS A 127 6.00 -4.99 -1.12
N TRP A 128 6.63 -5.34 -2.23
CA TRP A 128 6.80 -6.74 -2.55
C TRP A 128 7.67 -7.39 -1.46
N PRO A 129 7.35 -8.60 -0.95
CA PRO A 129 8.07 -9.17 0.17
C PRO A 129 9.59 -9.19 -0.02
N GLU A 130 10.05 -9.74 -1.16
CA GLU A 130 11.47 -9.91 -1.54
C GLU A 130 12.19 -8.58 -1.85
N ASP A 131 11.48 -7.45 -1.94
CA ASP A 131 12.09 -6.17 -2.27
C ASP A 131 12.69 -5.53 -0.99
N ALA A 132 13.83 -4.85 -1.17
CA ALA A 132 14.49 -4.15 -0.08
C ALA A 132 13.61 -3.05 0.53
N ASP A 133 13.79 -2.81 1.82
CA ASP A 133 13.08 -1.75 2.54
C ASP A 133 13.42 -0.37 1.97
N ILE A 134 12.40 0.48 1.85
CA ILE A 134 12.62 1.88 1.54
C ILE A 134 13.03 2.64 2.80
N THR A 135 13.97 3.56 2.64
CA THR A 135 14.46 4.43 3.73
C THR A 135 14.01 5.88 3.57
N THR A 136 13.35 6.22 2.47
CA THR A 136 12.88 7.57 2.16
C THR A 136 11.46 7.52 1.61
N TRP A 137 10.62 8.47 2.04
CA TRP A 137 9.25 8.57 1.58
C TRP A 137 9.16 9.47 0.35
N PRO A 138 8.64 9.00 -0.81
CA PRO A 138 8.51 9.83 -2.00
C PRO A 138 7.37 10.84 -1.88
N GLU A 139 7.46 11.96 -2.60
CA GLU A 139 6.50 13.09 -2.56
C GLU A 139 5.04 12.67 -2.85
N ASN A 140 4.84 11.88 -3.91
CA ASN A 140 3.54 11.34 -4.30
C ASN A 140 3.26 9.94 -3.74
N GLY A 141 3.99 9.56 -2.69
CA GLY A 141 3.93 8.24 -2.09
C GLY A 141 4.78 7.18 -2.80
N SER A 142 4.93 6.04 -2.14
CA SER A 142 5.67 4.90 -2.67
C SER A 142 4.92 4.22 -3.82
N VAL A 143 5.68 3.52 -4.67
CA VAL A 143 5.11 2.72 -5.76
C VAL A 143 4.35 1.53 -5.18
N ALA A 144 3.15 1.28 -5.70
CA ALA A 144 2.35 0.13 -5.36
C ALA A 144 2.64 -1.03 -6.32
N VAL A 145 2.50 -2.25 -5.82
CA VAL A 145 2.47 -3.44 -6.69
C VAL A 145 1.17 -3.46 -7.50
N PRO A 146 1.21 -3.81 -8.80
CA PRO A 146 0.01 -3.97 -9.61
C PRO A 146 -0.96 -5.00 -9.01
N LEU A 147 -2.20 -4.98 -9.48
CA LEU A 147 -3.15 -6.04 -9.13
C LEU A 147 -2.64 -7.39 -9.65
N SER A 148 -3.03 -8.49 -9.01
CA SER A 148 -2.47 -9.81 -9.29
C SER A 148 -2.67 -10.24 -10.75
N ALA A 149 -1.56 -10.50 -11.43
CA ALA A 149 -1.48 -11.22 -12.69
C ALA A 149 -0.31 -12.21 -12.63
N PHE A 150 -0.29 -13.20 -13.51
CA PHE A 150 0.75 -14.24 -13.45
C PHE A 150 2.17 -13.67 -13.63
N TRP A 151 2.32 -12.68 -14.51
CA TRP A 151 3.62 -12.08 -14.87
C TRP A 151 4.16 -11.12 -13.80
N ASN A 152 3.31 -10.55 -12.93
CA ASN A 152 3.75 -9.66 -11.85
C ASN A 152 3.89 -10.36 -10.49
N ARG A 153 3.47 -11.62 -10.39
CA ARG A 153 3.63 -12.47 -9.20
C ARG A 153 4.74 -13.51 -9.35
N ALA A 154 5.58 -13.38 -10.38
CA ALA A 154 6.75 -14.22 -10.55
C ALA A 154 7.73 -13.99 -9.39
N ARG A 155 8.31 -15.09 -8.90
CA ARG A 155 9.33 -15.05 -7.84
C ARG A 155 10.68 -14.70 -8.42
N THR A 156 11.54 -14.04 -7.66
CA THR A 156 12.91 -13.75 -8.10
C THR A 156 13.83 -14.99 -8.01
N THR A 157 13.53 -15.94 -7.13
CA THR A 157 14.32 -17.17 -6.94
C THR A 157 13.47 -18.44 -7.11
N ALA A 158 14.10 -19.52 -7.56
CA ALA A 158 13.46 -20.83 -7.78
C ALA A 158 13.71 -21.83 -6.64
N THR A 159 14.71 -21.55 -5.79
CA THR A 159 15.29 -22.48 -4.81
C THR A 159 15.50 -21.76 -3.47
N PRO A 160 15.62 -22.49 -2.36
CA PRO A 160 16.09 -21.91 -1.10
C PRO A 160 17.48 -21.28 -1.28
N ASP A 161 17.81 -20.32 -0.41
CA ASP A 161 19.10 -19.61 -0.44
C ASP A 161 20.30 -20.53 -0.18
N ASP A 162 20.13 -21.58 0.65
CA ASP A 162 21.20 -22.52 0.95
C ASP A 162 21.26 -23.64 -0.11
N THR A 163 22.36 -23.66 -0.88
CA THR A 163 22.61 -24.68 -1.91
C THR A 163 22.74 -26.09 -1.33
N ASP A 164 23.15 -26.21 -0.07
CA ASP A 164 23.24 -27.50 0.62
C ASP A 164 21.86 -28.09 0.90
N ASP A 165 20.77 -27.33 0.86
CA ASP A 165 19.44 -27.88 1.14
C ASP A 165 18.90 -28.75 0.01
N TYR A 166 19.43 -28.64 -1.20
CA TYR A 166 18.99 -29.44 -2.36
C TYR A 166 20.10 -30.19 -3.09
N GLN A 167 21.37 -29.94 -2.79
CA GLN A 167 22.48 -30.73 -3.34
C GLN A 167 22.85 -31.89 -2.41
N VAL A 168 23.01 -33.08 -3.01
CA VAL A 168 23.51 -34.30 -2.35
C VAL A 168 24.87 -34.62 -2.96
N ASP A 169 25.94 -34.59 -2.15
CA ASP A 169 27.25 -35.06 -2.59
C ASP A 169 27.26 -36.59 -2.71
N VAL A 170 27.74 -37.09 -3.84
CA VAL A 170 27.82 -38.52 -4.19
C VAL A 170 29.25 -38.93 -4.54
N SER A 171 30.25 -38.17 -4.06
CA SER A 171 31.68 -38.35 -4.33
C SER A 171 32.22 -39.77 -4.05
N GLY A 172 31.54 -40.57 -3.21
CA GLY A 172 31.73 -42.02 -3.11
C GLY A 172 30.53 -42.77 -3.69
N ALA A 173 30.75 -43.78 -4.55
CA ALA A 173 29.78 -44.50 -5.38
C ALA A 173 28.54 -45.13 -4.68
N THR A 174 28.34 -44.89 -3.38
CA THR A 174 27.20 -45.33 -2.58
C THR A 174 26.52 -44.12 -1.94
N MET A 175 25.25 -43.86 -2.31
CA MET A 175 24.39 -42.84 -1.69
C MET A 175 23.62 -43.44 -0.51
N ASP A 176 23.70 -42.82 0.68
CA ASP A 176 22.87 -43.22 1.82
C ASP A 176 21.42 -42.69 1.63
N VAL A 177 20.45 -43.59 1.72
CA VAL A 177 19.03 -43.24 1.61
C VAL A 177 18.57 -42.36 2.80
N ARG A 178 19.24 -42.46 3.95
CA ARG A 178 18.93 -41.62 5.12
C ARG A 178 19.37 -40.17 4.91
N THR A 179 20.53 -39.94 4.30
CA THR A 179 21.00 -38.59 3.99
C THR A 179 20.14 -37.94 2.92
N LEU A 180 19.65 -38.71 1.94
CA LEU A 180 18.65 -38.24 0.99
C LEU A 180 17.35 -37.81 1.68
N ALA A 181 16.83 -38.62 2.61
CA ALA A 181 15.63 -38.28 3.36
C ALA A 181 15.80 -37.01 4.21
N GLU A 182 16.98 -36.83 4.83
CA GLU A 182 17.33 -35.62 5.57
C GLU A 182 17.35 -34.39 4.66
N LYS A 183 18.00 -34.49 3.49
CA LYS A 183 18.06 -33.40 2.51
C LYS A 183 16.67 -33.04 1.97
N GLN A 184 15.82 -34.03 1.67
CA GLN A 184 14.43 -33.79 1.29
C GLN A 184 13.62 -33.05 2.37
N ALA A 185 13.86 -33.36 3.65
CA ALA A 185 13.21 -32.66 4.76
C ALA A 185 13.70 -31.21 4.89
N ARG A 186 15.01 -30.98 4.75
CA ARG A 186 15.60 -29.63 4.74
C ARG A 186 15.07 -28.79 3.60
N PHE A 187 15.10 -29.32 2.36
CA PHE A 187 14.50 -28.65 1.19
C PHE A 187 13.03 -28.27 1.42
N ARG A 188 12.21 -29.21 1.94
CA ARG A 188 10.80 -28.92 2.23
C ARG A 188 10.63 -27.84 3.29
N SER A 189 11.49 -27.82 4.31
CA SER A 189 11.46 -26.80 5.35
C SER A 189 11.88 -25.43 4.81
N GLY A 190 12.97 -25.37 4.04
CA GLY A 190 13.46 -24.16 3.39
C GLY A 190 12.40 -23.57 2.46
N MET A 191 11.83 -24.39 1.57
CA MET A 191 10.78 -23.94 0.65
C MET A 191 9.50 -23.50 1.34
N LYS A 192 9.12 -24.13 2.46
CA LYS A 192 7.94 -23.67 3.20
C LYS A 192 8.15 -22.30 3.84
N ARG A 193 9.34 -22.03 4.39
CA ARG A 193 9.66 -20.72 4.97
C ARG A 193 9.70 -19.66 3.88
N ASP A 194 10.37 -19.96 2.78
CA ASP A 194 10.52 -19.07 1.64
C ASP A 194 9.17 -18.73 0.96
N ILE A 195 8.31 -19.73 0.73
CA ILE A 195 7.02 -19.53 0.04
C ILE A 195 5.94 -18.97 0.96
N PHE A 196 5.81 -19.48 2.19
CA PHE A 196 4.67 -19.16 3.06
C PHE A 196 4.96 -18.10 4.11
N ALA A 197 6.22 -17.87 4.46
CA ALA A 197 6.62 -16.85 5.41
C ALA A 197 7.44 -15.74 4.72
N MET A 198 6.98 -15.40 3.52
CA MET A 198 7.62 -14.51 2.53
C MET A 198 8.49 -13.43 3.22
N ASP A 199 9.80 -13.54 3.01
CA ASP A 199 10.83 -12.63 3.55
C ASP A 199 10.94 -12.56 5.08
N ASP A 200 11.20 -13.73 5.71
CA ASP A 200 11.66 -13.90 7.10
C ASP A 200 10.80 -13.17 8.16
N ARG A 201 9.52 -12.91 7.83
CA ARG A 201 8.60 -12.25 8.74
C ARG A 201 8.30 -13.17 9.90
N TRP A 202 8.76 -12.78 11.07
CA TRP A 202 8.70 -13.62 12.26
C TRP A 202 7.26 -14.06 12.58
N LEU A 203 6.29 -13.15 12.46
CA LEU A 203 4.87 -13.44 12.68
C LEU A 203 4.35 -14.52 11.72
N GLU A 204 4.69 -14.44 10.44
CA GLU A 204 4.26 -15.39 9.42
C GLU A 204 4.93 -16.75 9.64
N ILE A 205 6.21 -16.78 10.02
CA ILE A 205 6.91 -18.02 10.40
C ILE A 205 6.22 -18.68 11.60
N MET A 206 5.89 -17.92 12.63
CA MET A 206 5.24 -18.44 13.83
C MET A 206 3.83 -18.97 13.53
N GLN A 207 3.07 -18.25 12.73
CA GLN A 207 1.74 -18.66 12.32
C GLN A 207 1.76 -19.87 11.38
N GLU A 208 2.67 -19.93 10.42
CA GLU A 208 2.67 -20.99 9.41
C GLU A 208 3.39 -22.25 9.85
N THR A 209 4.53 -22.12 10.53
CA THR A 209 5.33 -23.25 10.98
C THR A 209 4.81 -23.82 12.31
N TYR A 210 4.51 -22.95 13.27
CA TYR A 210 4.16 -23.36 14.64
C TYR A 210 2.66 -23.28 14.93
N LYS A 211 1.85 -22.69 14.04
CA LYS A 211 0.40 -22.51 14.21
C LYS A 211 0.05 -21.75 15.50
N VAL A 212 0.89 -20.80 15.88
CA VAL A 212 0.70 -19.91 17.03
C VAL A 212 0.48 -18.47 16.55
N ASP A 213 -0.52 -17.80 17.10
CA ASP A 213 -0.70 -16.36 16.92
C ASP A 213 0.27 -15.64 17.85
N ALA A 214 1.36 -15.15 17.28
CA ALA A 214 2.44 -14.56 18.02
C ALA A 214 2.23 -13.04 18.19
N SER A 215 2.81 -12.48 19.26
CA SER A 215 2.57 -11.06 19.57
C SER A 215 3.21 -10.15 18.54
N ARG A 216 2.41 -9.22 17.99
CA ARG A 216 2.88 -8.17 17.06
C ARG A 216 3.87 -7.19 17.71
N GLU A 217 3.96 -7.18 19.03
CA GLU A 217 4.91 -6.36 19.80
C GLU A 217 6.38 -6.68 19.52
N VAL A 218 6.68 -7.93 19.13
CA VAL A 218 8.06 -8.36 18.86
C VAL A 218 8.55 -7.78 17.54
N ASP A 219 7.69 -7.82 16.53
CA ASP A 219 7.99 -7.44 15.14
C ASP A 219 7.68 -5.96 14.85
N GLN A 220 6.96 -5.29 15.76
CA GLN A 220 6.62 -3.86 15.69
C GLN A 220 5.89 -3.47 14.39
N VAL A 221 5.05 -4.38 13.90
CA VAL A 221 4.33 -4.23 12.62
C VAL A 221 3.04 -3.41 12.82
N PRO A 222 2.83 -2.31 12.07
CA PRO A 222 1.60 -1.51 12.12
C PRO A 222 0.34 -2.35 11.98
N PHE A 223 -0.70 -2.02 12.75
CA PHE A 223 -1.98 -2.74 12.69
C PHE A 223 -2.89 -2.16 11.62
N MET A 224 -3.39 -3.01 10.72
CA MET A 224 -4.47 -2.64 9.82
C MET A 224 -5.77 -2.57 10.59
N ILE A 225 -6.39 -1.39 10.59
CA ILE A 225 -7.66 -1.14 11.27
C ILE A 225 -8.81 -1.56 10.36
N ASP A 226 -8.79 -1.06 9.12
CA ASP A 226 -9.82 -1.34 8.13
C ASP A 226 -9.30 -1.11 6.70
N LYS A 227 -9.98 -1.72 5.72
CA LYS A 227 -9.72 -1.61 4.30
C LYS A 227 -11.04 -1.57 3.53
N VAL A 228 -11.15 -0.64 2.58
CA VAL A 228 -12.26 -0.56 1.63
C VAL A 228 -11.73 -0.49 0.20
N GLY A 229 -12.25 -1.37 -0.66
CA GLY A 229 -12.00 -1.36 -2.10
C GLY A 229 -13.24 -0.89 -2.87
N ILE A 230 -13.06 0.03 -3.81
CA ILE A 230 -14.10 0.54 -4.70
C ILE A 230 -13.60 0.39 -6.14
N GLY A 231 -14.34 -0.35 -6.95
CA GLY A 231 -14.09 -0.39 -8.38
C GLY A 231 -15.02 0.57 -9.11
N VAL A 232 -14.47 1.48 -9.90
CA VAL A 232 -15.13 2.66 -10.46
C VAL A 232 -15.31 2.52 -11.97
N ASN A 233 -16.50 2.86 -12.45
CA ASN A 233 -16.82 2.93 -13.87
C ASN A 233 -16.81 4.40 -14.35
N PRO A 234 -16.38 4.66 -15.59
CA PRO A 234 -16.37 6.01 -16.12
C PRO A 234 -17.79 6.52 -16.43
N ARG A 235 -17.95 7.84 -16.35
CA ARG A 235 -19.10 8.56 -16.92
C ARG A 235 -18.68 9.17 -18.25
N GLU A 236 -19.49 8.95 -19.28
CA GLU A 236 -19.25 9.50 -20.61
C GLU A 236 -19.99 10.82 -20.81
N MET A 237 -19.36 11.77 -21.49
CA MET A 237 -19.93 13.07 -21.85
C MET A 237 -19.75 13.31 -23.36
N PRO A 238 -20.83 13.52 -24.13
CA PRO A 238 -20.73 13.79 -25.56
C PRO A 238 -20.28 15.22 -25.81
N ALA A 239 -19.38 15.41 -26.77
CA ALA A 239 -19.03 16.75 -27.23
C ALA A 239 -20.06 17.25 -28.25
N THR A 240 -20.54 18.49 -28.07
CA THR A 240 -21.66 19.07 -28.84
C THR A 240 -21.24 20.22 -29.75
N ASP A 241 -19.94 20.49 -29.88
CA ASP A 241 -19.45 21.51 -30.81
C ASP A 241 -19.40 20.97 -32.26
N GLY A 242 -19.29 21.88 -33.23
CA GLY A 242 -19.33 21.51 -34.65
C GLY A 242 -18.12 20.72 -35.17
N ALA A 243 -16.96 20.78 -34.49
CA ALA A 243 -15.72 20.12 -34.89
C ALA A 243 -15.49 18.78 -34.17
N SER A 244 -16.01 18.64 -32.95
CA SER A 244 -15.88 17.47 -32.09
C SER A 244 -17.17 16.63 -32.05
N LEU A 245 -18.16 16.92 -32.89
CA LEU A 245 -19.41 16.16 -32.94
C LEU A 245 -19.12 14.68 -33.25
N GLY A 246 -19.45 13.80 -32.31
CA GLY A 246 -19.12 12.37 -32.37
C GLY A 246 -17.92 11.95 -31.50
N GLN A 247 -17.22 12.90 -30.89
CA GLN A 247 -16.23 12.62 -29.84
C GLN A 247 -16.91 12.47 -28.47
N TRP A 248 -16.37 11.56 -27.67
CA TRP A 248 -16.82 11.26 -26.31
C TRP A 248 -15.68 11.46 -25.34
N GLN A 249 -15.99 12.04 -24.18
CA GLN A 249 -15.04 12.21 -23.10
C GLN A 249 -15.42 11.32 -21.93
N SER A 250 -14.47 10.54 -21.42
CA SER A 250 -14.67 9.70 -20.24
C SER A 250 -14.08 10.39 -19.00
N MET A 251 -14.88 10.47 -17.94
CA MET A 251 -14.48 11.04 -16.66
C MET A 251 -14.75 10.03 -15.55
N PHE A 252 -13.74 9.77 -14.72
CA PHE A 252 -13.93 9.00 -13.49
C PHE A 252 -14.15 9.96 -12.33
N ASP A 253 -15.33 9.87 -11.73
CA ASP A 253 -15.71 10.58 -10.51
C ASP A 253 -16.42 9.58 -9.60
N PHE A 254 -15.90 9.37 -8.40
CA PHE A 254 -16.48 8.45 -7.44
C PHE A 254 -16.49 9.03 -6.03
N GLY A 255 -17.59 8.75 -5.34
CA GLY A 255 -17.72 9.06 -3.92
C GLY A 255 -16.98 8.04 -3.06
N VAL A 256 -16.22 8.52 -2.09
CA VAL A 256 -15.66 7.71 -1.01
C VAL A 256 -16.52 7.95 0.22
N ASN A 257 -17.03 6.87 0.81
CA ASN A 257 -17.72 6.89 2.10
C ASN A 257 -17.22 5.73 2.94
N HIS A 258 -16.41 6.04 3.95
CA HIS A 258 -15.78 5.04 4.80
C HIS A 258 -15.93 5.44 6.27
N ARG A 259 -16.68 4.63 7.03
CA ARG A 259 -16.92 4.84 8.44
C ARG A 259 -16.07 3.87 9.26
N LEU A 260 -15.16 4.41 10.06
CA LEU A 260 -14.37 3.65 11.01
C LEU A 260 -14.79 3.98 12.45
N SER A 261 -14.97 2.96 13.26
CA SER A 261 -15.12 3.11 14.71
C SER A 261 -13.87 2.56 15.36
N LEU A 262 -12.93 3.42 15.71
CA LEU A 262 -11.69 2.97 16.31
C LEU A 262 -11.97 2.46 17.73
N PRO A 263 -11.32 1.35 18.14
CA PRO A 263 -11.25 1.01 19.55
C PRO A 263 -10.51 2.13 20.30
N ARG A 264 -10.72 2.19 21.62
CA ARG A 264 -10.00 3.15 22.47
C ARG A 264 -8.49 2.91 22.33
N ALA A 265 -7.73 3.96 22.03
CA ALA A 265 -6.28 3.88 21.94
C ALA A 265 -5.71 3.42 23.29
N SER A 266 -4.94 2.33 23.31
CA SER A 266 -4.31 1.79 24.52
C SER A 266 -3.08 2.60 24.94
N GLU A 267 -2.36 3.15 23.97
CA GLU A 267 -1.19 4.00 24.14
C GLU A 267 -1.21 5.16 23.12
N HIS A 268 -0.21 6.03 23.14
CA HIS A 268 -0.10 7.06 22.12
C HIS A 268 0.16 6.39 20.77
N MET A 269 -0.69 6.66 19.77
CA MET A 269 -0.65 5.97 18.49
C MET A 269 -0.91 6.92 17.33
N VAL A 270 -0.18 6.74 16.25
CA VAL A 270 -0.41 7.44 14.98
C VAL A 270 -1.41 6.61 14.18
N ILE A 271 -2.45 7.26 13.65
CA ILE A 271 -3.36 6.71 12.66
C ILE A 271 -3.04 7.34 11.31
N SER A 272 -2.90 6.51 10.30
CA SER A 272 -2.59 6.93 8.94
C SER A 272 -3.60 6.35 7.95
N TYR A 273 -4.06 7.18 7.02
CA TYR A 273 -4.98 6.80 5.95
C TYR A 273 -4.26 6.89 4.61
N PHE A 274 -4.25 5.78 3.86
CA PHE A 274 -3.63 5.72 2.55
C PHE A 274 -4.66 5.39 1.47
N LEU A 275 -4.55 6.05 0.33
CA LEU A 275 -5.33 5.77 -0.87
C LEU A 275 -4.40 5.30 -1.99
N CYS A 276 -4.78 4.24 -2.66
CA CYS A 276 -4.13 3.79 -3.88
C CYS A 276 -5.16 3.56 -4.99
N ILE A 277 -4.91 4.16 -6.15
CA ILE A 277 -5.70 3.96 -7.35
C ILE A 277 -4.83 3.20 -8.35
N ARG A 278 -5.32 2.08 -8.87
CA ARG A 278 -4.60 1.23 -9.81
C ARG A 278 -5.49 0.86 -10.99
N PHE A 279 -4.87 0.86 -12.16
CA PHE A 279 -5.45 0.24 -13.35
C PHE A 279 -5.34 -1.28 -13.26
N ALA A 280 -6.17 -1.96 -14.06
CA ALA A 280 -6.05 -3.40 -14.23
C ALA A 280 -4.69 -3.73 -14.88
N PRO A 281 -4.05 -4.86 -14.52
CA PRO A 281 -2.72 -5.25 -14.99
C PRO A 281 -2.82 -5.89 -16.38
N VAL A 282 -3.49 -5.18 -17.28
CA VAL A 282 -3.76 -5.59 -18.66
C VAL A 282 -2.58 -5.16 -19.51
N ILE A 283 -1.98 -6.09 -20.22
CA ILE A 283 -0.92 -5.83 -21.20
C ILE A 283 -1.20 -6.58 -22.50
N GLU A 284 -0.53 -6.18 -23.58
CA GLU A 284 -0.60 -6.94 -24.82
C GLU A 284 0.07 -8.30 -24.62
N MET A 285 -0.72 -9.36 -24.76
CA MET A 285 -0.25 -10.73 -24.61
C MET A 285 -0.68 -11.59 -25.79
N ARG A 286 0.03 -12.70 -25.94
CA ARG A 286 -0.47 -13.89 -26.61
C ARG A 286 -0.91 -14.92 -25.57
N HIS A 287 -1.72 -15.86 -26.01
CA HIS A 287 -2.02 -17.03 -25.18
C HIS A 287 -0.70 -17.73 -24.80
N PRO A 288 -0.46 -18.10 -23.52
CA PRO A 288 0.78 -18.75 -23.08
C PRO A 288 1.12 -20.04 -23.86
N LEU A 289 0.09 -20.83 -24.20
CA LEU A 289 0.20 -22.01 -25.07
C LEU A 289 0.32 -21.72 -26.59
N ALA A 290 0.30 -20.45 -27.02
CA ALA A 290 0.51 -20.06 -28.41
C ALA A 290 1.99 -19.70 -28.67
N THR A 291 2.90 -20.51 -28.11
CA THR A 291 4.35 -20.41 -28.28
C THR A 291 4.89 -21.64 -29.00
N GLU A 292 6.02 -21.50 -29.69
CA GLU A 292 6.69 -22.58 -30.39
C GLU A 292 7.53 -23.49 -29.46
N TYR A 293 7.81 -23.02 -28.24
CA TYR A 293 8.72 -23.68 -27.28
C TYR A 293 7.98 -24.54 -26.22
N LEU A 294 6.92 -25.25 -26.61
CA LEU A 294 6.19 -26.13 -25.70
C LEU A 294 6.71 -27.57 -25.79
N ASP A 295 7.11 -28.11 -24.64
CA ASP A 295 7.35 -29.54 -24.52
C ASP A 295 6.02 -30.31 -24.45
N TRP A 296 6.07 -31.60 -24.78
CA TRP A 296 4.91 -32.49 -24.74
C TRP A 296 4.22 -32.44 -23.38
N HIS A 297 4.97 -32.49 -22.27
CA HIS A 297 4.41 -32.45 -20.92
C HIS A 297 3.65 -31.15 -20.61
N THR A 298 4.15 -30.01 -21.10
CA THR A 298 3.46 -28.73 -20.96
C THR A 298 2.23 -28.67 -21.86
N PHE A 299 2.30 -29.13 -23.10
CA PHE A 299 1.19 -29.05 -24.05
C PHE A 299 0.03 -30.02 -23.75
N THR A 300 0.32 -31.21 -23.24
CA THR A 300 -0.73 -32.20 -22.89
C THR A 300 -1.27 -32.05 -21.48
N ALA A 301 -0.67 -31.15 -20.68
CA ALA A 301 -1.02 -30.92 -19.28
C ALA A 301 -0.96 -32.20 -18.41
N ASP A 302 0.10 -33.01 -18.58
CA ASP A 302 0.28 -34.26 -17.83
C ASP A 302 0.36 -34.01 -16.31
N PRO A 303 -0.67 -34.37 -15.52
CA PRO A 303 -0.75 -34.00 -14.12
C PRO A 303 0.36 -34.64 -13.26
N GLU A 304 0.86 -35.82 -13.64
CA GLU A 304 1.91 -36.50 -12.87
C GLU A 304 3.22 -35.72 -12.95
N PHE A 305 3.63 -35.33 -14.17
CA PHE A 305 4.83 -34.53 -14.37
C PHE A 305 4.69 -33.10 -13.82
N LEU A 306 3.58 -32.41 -14.14
CA LEU A 306 3.37 -31.02 -13.71
C LEU A 306 3.34 -30.85 -12.18
N SER A 307 2.98 -31.90 -11.44
CA SER A 307 2.90 -31.84 -9.97
C SER A 307 4.25 -31.94 -9.25
N VAL A 308 5.29 -32.48 -9.92
CA VAL A 308 6.61 -32.74 -9.33
C VAL A 308 7.72 -31.90 -9.98
N ALA A 309 7.48 -31.39 -11.19
CA ALA A 309 8.45 -30.58 -11.92
C ALA A 309 8.85 -29.30 -11.15
N GLN A 310 10.12 -28.93 -11.29
CA GLN A 310 10.68 -27.71 -10.70
C GLN A 310 10.04 -26.44 -11.31
N PRO A 311 10.01 -25.31 -10.58
CA PRO A 311 9.57 -24.03 -11.13
C PRO A 311 10.29 -23.70 -12.44
N LYS A 312 9.53 -23.16 -13.39
CA LYS A 312 10.04 -22.79 -14.71
C LYS A 312 10.35 -21.29 -14.71
N GLU A 313 11.49 -20.96 -15.28
CA GLU A 313 11.84 -19.56 -15.59
C GLU A 313 10.91 -19.05 -16.69
N VAL A 314 10.31 -17.89 -16.46
CA VAL A 314 9.39 -17.24 -17.40
C VAL A 314 10.08 -16.04 -18.00
N ASN A 315 10.23 -16.07 -19.32
CA ASN A 315 10.78 -14.97 -20.08
C ASN A 315 9.65 -14.11 -20.65
N LEU A 316 9.95 -12.84 -20.91
CA LEU A 316 8.98 -11.93 -21.55
C LEU A 316 8.44 -12.50 -22.88
N GLY A 317 9.34 -13.17 -23.61
CA GLY A 317 9.03 -13.80 -24.89
C GLY A 317 8.08 -15.00 -24.79
N ASP A 318 7.72 -15.49 -23.59
CA ASP A 318 6.77 -16.60 -23.43
C ASP A 318 5.32 -16.15 -23.62
N PHE A 319 4.97 -14.95 -23.17
CA PHE A 319 3.60 -14.42 -23.23
C PHE A 319 3.46 -13.13 -24.06
N THR A 320 4.54 -12.56 -24.59
CA THR A 320 4.50 -11.43 -25.54
C THR A 320 4.94 -11.85 -26.94
N ILE A 321 4.65 -11.01 -27.93
CA ILE A 321 5.09 -11.21 -29.32
C ILE A 321 6.44 -10.49 -29.49
N GLY A 322 7.54 -11.22 -29.30
CA GLY A 322 8.90 -10.69 -29.41
C GLY A 322 9.95 -11.78 -29.20
N PRO A 323 11.24 -11.49 -29.44
CA PRO A 323 12.31 -12.44 -29.14
C PRO A 323 12.35 -12.75 -27.63
N ALA A 324 13.01 -13.86 -27.25
CA ALA A 324 13.24 -14.20 -25.84
C ALA A 324 13.91 -13.03 -25.11
N GLY A 325 13.11 -12.29 -24.35
CA GLY A 325 13.54 -11.13 -23.58
C GLY A 325 14.13 -11.51 -22.22
N ALA A 326 14.24 -10.53 -21.33
CA ALA A 326 14.69 -10.75 -19.96
C ALA A 326 13.78 -11.73 -19.22
N SER A 327 14.40 -12.47 -18.29
CA SER A 327 13.70 -13.27 -17.30
C SER A 327 12.90 -12.36 -16.38
N ILE A 328 11.63 -12.71 -16.17
CA ILE A 328 10.71 -11.99 -15.28
C ILE A 328 10.66 -12.66 -13.91
N GLY A 329 11.14 -13.90 -13.83
CA GLY A 329 11.21 -14.68 -12.61
C GLY A 329 10.72 -16.11 -12.82
N TYR A 330 10.35 -16.76 -11.72
CA TYR A 330 9.98 -18.15 -11.68
C TYR A 330 8.51 -18.33 -11.34
N LEU A 331 7.82 -19.18 -12.11
CA LEU A 331 6.46 -19.62 -11.86
C LEU A 331 6.41 -21.14 -11.71
N PRO A 332 5.38 -21.69 -11.03
CA PRO A 332 5.19 -23.13 -10.96
C PRO A 332 5.10 -23.73 -12.37
N TYR A 333 5.63 -24.93 -12.55
CA TYR A 333 5.55 -25.61 -13.83
C TYR A 333 4.08 -25.84 -14.25
N GLY A 334 3.77 -25.62 -15.52
CA GLY A 334 2.39 -25.62 -16.03
C GLY A 334 1.57 -24.38 -15.66
N TRP A 335 2.23 -23.26 -15.34
CA TRP A 335 1.57 -21.96 -15.12
C TRP A 335 0.72 -21.53 -16.32
N GLU A 336 1.10 -21.97 -17.53
CA GLU A 336 0.43 -21.68 -18.79
C GLU A 336 -1.05 -22.14 -18.80
N TRP A 337 -1.41 -23.16 -18.00
CA TRP A 337 -2.77 -23.67 -17.83
C TRP A 337 -3.55 -23.03 -16.68
N ARG A 338 -2.86 -22.28 -15.81
CA ARG A 338 -3.45 -21.70 -14.59
C ARG A 338 -3.72 -20.20 -14.71
N CYS A 339 -3.22 -19.57 -15.78
CA CYS A 339 -3.33 -18.13 -15.98
C CYS A 339 -4.32 -17.77 -17.09
N GLY A 340 -4.98 -16.62 -16.92
CA GLY A 340 -5.67 -15.94 -18.01
C GLY A 340 -4.69 -15.14 -18.86
N HIS A 341 -5.14 -14.75 -20.05
CA HIS A 341 -4.41 -13.83 -20.93
C HIS A 341 -5.35 -12.75 -21.43
N ASP A 342 -4.81 -11.55 -21.61
CA ASP A 342 -5.53 -10.41 -22.18
C ASP A 342 -5.30 -10.34 -23.68
N VAL A 343 -6.33 -9.95 -24.44
CA VAL A 343 -6.26 -9.82 -25.90
C VAL A 343 -6.50 -8.36 -26.28
N ILE A 344 -5.45 -7.71 -26.76
CA ILE A 344 -5.49 -6.32 -27.23
C ILE A 344 -5.30 -6.31 -28.74
N GLY A 345 -6.22 -5.65 -29.46
CA GLY A 345 -6.09 -5.51 -30.91
C GLY A 345 -5.00 -4.49 -31.29
N LYS A 346 -4.25 -4.76 -32.36
CA LYS A 346 -3.17 -3.90 -32.87
C LYS A 346 -3.54 -2.42 -33.01
N ALA A 347 -4.78 -2.11 -33.43
CA ALA A 347 -5.24 -0.73 -33.59
C ALA A 347 -5.41 0.02 -32.26
N VAL A 348 -5.76 -0.70 -31.19
CA VAL A 348 -5.87 -0.16 -29.82
C VAL A 348 -4.47 0.05 -29.25
N ASP A 349 -3.57 -0.92 -29.48
CA ASP A 349 -2.19 -0.84 -29.00
C ASP A 349 -1.44 0.35 -29.60
N ALA A 350 -1.50 0.52 -30.92
CA ALA A 350 -0.82 1.58 -31.66
C ALA A 350 -1.23 3.02 -31.29
N ARG A 351 -2.34 3.20 -30.55
CA ARG A 351 -2.77 4.53 -30.10
C ARG A 351 -2.11 4.98 -28.80
N GLU A 352 -1.58 4.04 -28.00
CA GLU A 352 -0.92 4.30 -26.70
C GLU A 352 -1.70 5.17 -25.69
N SER A 353 -3.01 5.34 -25.87
CA SER A 353 -3.85 6.31 -25.14
C SER A 353 -4.90 5.68 -24.23
N PHE A 354 -4.94 4.35 -24.15
CA PHE A 354 -5.86 3.61 -23.28
C PHE A 354 -5.21 3.30 -21.92
N PRO A 355 -5.98 3.28 -20.83
CA PRO A 355 -5.44 3.19 -19.47
C PRO A 355 -5.17 1.74 -19.03
N TYR A 356 -4.21 1.10 -19.69
CA TYR A 356 -3.66 -0.20 -19.30
C TYR A 356 -2.13 -0.14 -19.25
N MET A 357 -1.51 -1.21 -18.76
CA MET A 357 -0.08 -1.23 -18.47
C MET A 357 0.75 -1.28 -19.75
N LYS A 358 1.95 -0.69 -19.70
CA LYS A 358 2.95 -0.92 -20.75
C LYS A 358 3.52 -2.33 -20.57
N VAL A 359 3.94 -2.94 -21.67
CA VAL A 359 4.60 -4.24 -21.62
C VAL A 359 5.93 -4.07 -20.86
N PRO A 360 6.09 -4.70 -19.68
CA PRO A 360 7.31 -4.55 -18.88
C PRO A 360 8.49 -5.18 -19.60
N GLN A 361 9.68 -4.59 -19.46
CA GLN A 361 10.93 -5.10 -20.02
C GLN A 361 11.83 -5.76 -18.97
N THR A 362 11.56 -5.50 -17.68
CA THR A 362 12.34 -6.01 -16.55
C THR A 362 11.44 -6.58 -15.46
N ALA A 363 11.99 -7.45 -14.60
CA ALA A 363 11.27 -7.99 -13.44
C ALA A 363 10.82 -6.88 -12.46
N ALA A 364 11.60 -5.81 -12.32
CA ALA A 364 11.24 -4.67 -11.48
C ALA A 364 10.03 -3.91 -12.06
N GLU A 365 10.01 -3.68 -13.38
CA GLU A 365 8.85 -3.07 -14.05
C GLU A 365 7.60 -3.94 -13.97
N CYS A 366 7.76 -5.26 -13.80
CA CYS A 366 6.62 -6.14 -13.59
C CYS A 366 5.90 -5.86 -12.26
N LYS A 367 6.64 -5.37 -11.26
CA LYS A 367 6.14 -5.04 -9.91
C LYS A 367 5.80 -3.56 -9.74
N ASP A 368 5.85 -2.75 -10.81
CA ASP A 368 5.58 -1.31 -10.78
C ASP A 368 4.19 -0.97 -11.35
N ALA A 369 3.25 -0.56 -10.49
CA ALA A 369 1.91 -0.14 -10.92
C ALA A 369 1.86 1.23 -11.62
N THR A 370 2.94 2.01 -11.59
CA THR A 370 3.04 3.29 -12.28
C THR A 370 3.41 3.14 -13.76
N ASN A 371 3.79 1.93 -14.19
CA ASN A 371 4.14 1.62 -15.57
C ASN A 371 2.89 1.49 -16.47
N VAL A 372 2.20 2.60 -16.66
CA VAL A 372 0.95 2.71 -17.42
C VAL A 372 1.12 3.58 -18.66
N LYS A 373 0.29 3.32 -19.67
CA LYS A 373 0.25 4.12 -20.90
C LYS A 373 -0.28 5.53 -20.61
N ASP A 374 0.12 6.49 -21.44
CA ASP A 374 -0.23 7.91 -21.27
C ASP A 374 -1.67 8.17 -21.72
N ALA A 375 -2.61 7.82 -20.84
CA ALA A 375 -4.04 7.89 -21.11
C ALA A 375 -4.65 9.28 -20.81
N PHE A 376 -3.93 10.17 -20.12
CA PHE A 376 -4.46 11.45 -19.64
C PHE A 376 -4.25 12.58 -20.64
N ARG A 377 -5.24 13.46 -20.78
CA ARG A 377 -5.15 14.62 -21.67
C ARG A 377 -4.23 15.71 -21.11
N SER A 378 -4.23 15.88 -19.80
CA SER A 378 -3.43 16.83 -19.04
C SER A 378 -3.05 16.21 -17.70
N GLN A 379 -1.89 16.58 -17.17
CA GLN A 379 -1.41 16.14 -15.86
C GLN A 379 -0.99 17.34 -14.98
N ALA A 380 -1.61 18.50 -15.21
CA ALA A 380 -1.28 19.72 -14.48
C ALA A 380 -1.55 19.62 -12.97
N LEU A 381 -2.51 18.76 -12.56
CA LEU A 381 -2.84 18.45 -11.17
C LEU A 381 -2.53 16.98 -10.83
N ASP A 382 -1.49 16.44 -11.49
CA ASP A 382 -1.18 15.02 -11.53
C ASP A 382 -2.31 14.17 -12.14
N ASP A 383 -2.47 12.90 -11.75
CA ASP A 383 -3.35 11.95 -12.44
C ASP A 383 -4.76 11.95 -11.83
N TYR A 384 -4.88 12.28 -10.54
CA TYR A 384 -6.16 12.43 -9.84
C TYR A 384 -6.09 13.48 -8.74
N LEU A 385 -7.25 14.03 -8.40
CA LEU A 385 -7.47 14.94 -7.29
C LEU A 385 -8.41 14.30 -6.27
N CYS A 386 -7.98 14.28 -5.01
CA CYS A 386 -8.79 13.88 -3.87
C CYS A 386 -9.40 15.12 -3.20
N ASP A 387 -10.72 15.13 -3.09
CA ASP A 387 -11.48 16.09 -2.28
C ASP A 387 -12.23 15.29 -1.20
N ILE A 388 -11.55 15.06 -0.08
CA ILE A 388 -12.03 14.16 0.98
C ILE A 388 -12.12 14.91 2.30
N TYR A 389 -13.29 14.86 2.92
CA TYR A 389 -13.51 15.38 4.25
C TYR A 389 -13.42 14.27 5.30
N PHE A 390 -12.54 14.47 6.27
CA PHE A 390 -12.41 13.60 7.44
C PHE A 390 -13.25 14.19 8.57
N ASN A 391 -14.34 13.52 8.96
CA ASN A 391 -15.06 13.84 10.18
C ASN A 391 -14.54 12.96 11.33
N GLU A 392 -13.71 13.52 12.18
CA GLU A 392 -13.05 12.82 13.29
C GLU A 392 -13.58 13.36 14.61
N ASP A 393 -14.59 12.66 15.14
CA ASP A 393 -15.21 12.97 16.42
C ASP A 393 -14.45 12.20 17.52
N SER A 394 -13.67 12.93 18.32
CA SER A 394 -12.83 12.37 19.37
C SER A 394 -13.38 12.60 20.78
N GLN A 395 -13.26 11.59 21.63
CA GLN A 395 -13.47 11.66 23.08
C GLN A 395 -12.13 11.60 23.78
N GLN A 396 -11.74 12.71 24.40
CA GLN A 396 -10.41 12.90 24.97
C GLN A 396 -10.44 12.94 26.50
N PRO A 397 -9.36 12.48 27.17
CA PRO A 397 -9.21 12.60 28.63
C PRO A 397 -8.83 14.02 29.09
N ILE A 398 -8.54 14.95 28.17
CA ILE A 398 -8.17 16.33 28.48
C ILE A 398 -9.39 17.11 29.02
N GLY A 399 -9.13 18.12 29.86
CA GLY A 399 -10.13 19.09 30.33
C GLY A 399 -10.72 19.93 29.20
N ASP A 400 -11.68 20.79 29.54
CA ASP A 400 -12.28 21.70 28.55
C ASP A 400 -11.28 22.82 28.18
N ALA A 401 -11.43 23.47 27.02
CA ALA A 401 -10.50 24.54 26.62
C ALA A 401 -10.45 25.67 27.68
N MET A 402 -11.57 25.92 28.37
CA MET A 402 -11.68 26.89 29.45
C MET A 402 -10.86 26.54 30.69
N ASP A 403 -10.62 25.25 30.97
CA ASP A 403 -9.79 24.84 32.11
C ASP A 403 -8.35 25.35 31.95
N SER A 404 -7.85 25.43 30.71
CA SER A 404 -6.52 25.98 30.41
C SER A 404 -6.49 27.50 30.62
N TYR A 405 -7.46 28.23 30.09
CA TYR A 405 -7.54 29.70 30.24
C TYR A 405 -7.81 30.14 31.68
N LEU A 406 -8.49 29.32 32.46
CA LEU A 406 -8.85 29.59 33.86
C LEU A 406 -7.92 28.86 34.85
N SER A 407 -6.75 28.44 34.39
CA SER A 407 -5.72 27.81 35.21
C SER A 407 -5.42 28.71 36.43
N GLY A 408 -5.69 28.19 37.64
CA GLY A 408 -5.55 28.92 38.90
C GLY A 408 -6.76 29.73 39.39
N MET A 409 -7.87 29.80 38.64
CA MET A 409 -9.07 30.61 38.99
C MET A 409 -10.35 29.80 39.24
N LYS A 410 -10.24 28.48 39.37
CA LYS A 410 -11.38 27.54 39.43
C LYS A 410 -12.33 27.74 40.64
N GLU A 411 -11.89 28.44 41.69
CA GLU A 411 -12.73 28.77 42.87
C GLU A 411 -13.64 30.00 42.67
N HIS A 412 -13.38 30.86 41.68
CA HIS A 412 -14.14 32.12 41.48
C HIS A 412 -15.10 32.10 40.28
N THR A 413 -15.14 31.01 39.52
CA THR A 413 -16.14 30.81 38.49
C THR A 413 -17.39 30.18 39.11
N ARG A 414 -18.52 30.88 39.04
CA ARG A 414 -19.82 30.39 39.54
C ARG A 414 -20.04 28.95 39.06
N PRO A 415 -20.43 28.01 39.95
CA PRO A 415 -20.76 26.65 39.55
C PRO A 415 -21.93 26.71 38.55
N GLY A 416 -21.67 26.35 37.29
CA GLY A 416 -22.69 26.26 36.24
C GLY A 416 -22.51 27.16 35.01
N VAL A 417 -21.45 27.97 34.91
CA VAL A 417 -21.16 28.75 33.67
C VAL A 417 -19.92 28.20 32.96
N GLY A 418 -19.98 26.93 32.61
CA GLY A 418 -18.97 26.20 31.85
C GLY A 418 -19.65 25.00 31.23
N GLY A 419 -20.43 25.25 30.17
CA GLY A 419 -21.08 24.19 29.44
C GLY A 419 -20.03 23.22 28.92
N SER A 420 -20.13 21.97 29.34
CA SER A 420 -19.32 20.84 28.86
C SER A 420 -19.20 20.88 27.33
N ASN A 421 -17.97 20.79 26.81
CA ASN A 421 -17.60 20.70 25.38
C ASN A 421 -17.40 22.03 24.63
N GLN A 422 -16.60 22.97 25.14
CA GLN A 422 -16.12 24.09 24.35
C GLN A 422 -14.73 23.76 23.77
N GLU A 423 -14.69 23.47 22.47
CA GLU A 423 -13.43 23.21 21.73
C GLU A 423 -12.49 24.42 21.72
N PHE A 424 -13.06 25.63 21.71
CA PHE A 424 -12.32 26.89 21.69
C PHE A 424 -13.01 27.93 22.59
N PRO A 425 -12.27 28.95 23.07
CA PRO A 425 -12.85 30.03 23.85
C PRO A 425 -13.90 30.78 23.04
N LYS A 426 -14.96 31.28 23.70
CA LYS A 426 -15.95 32.15 23.06
C LYS A 426 -15.25 33.41 22.52
N GLY A 427 -14.95 33.41 21.22
CA GLY A 427 -14.91 34.66 20.45
C GLY A 427 -16.26 35.35 20.60
N GLY A 428 -16.31 36.68 20.48
CA GLY A 428 -17.56 37.43 20.56
C GLY A 428 -18.59 37.02 19.48
N LYS A 429 -19.53 37.91 19.15
CA LYS A 429 -20.42 37.67 18.00
C LYS A 429 -19.61 37.60 16.71
N MET A 430 -19.23 36.39 16.31
CA MET A 430 -18.75 36.05 14.98
C MET A 430 -19.98 35.56 14.21
N LEU A 431 -20.30 36.26 13.12
CA LEU A 431 -21.52 36.09 12.33
C LEU A 431 -21.67 34.68 11.75
#